data_AF-A0AAC9TZX6-F1
#
_entry.id   AF-A0AAC9TZX6-F1
#
_cell.length_a   1.000
_cell.length_b   1.000
_cell.length_c   1.000
_cell.angle_alpha   90.00
_cell.angle_beta   90.00
_cell.angle_gamma   90.00
#
_symmetry.space_group_name_H-M   'P 1'
#
loop_
_entity.id
_entity.type
_entity.pdbx_description
1 polymer ?
#
loop_
_entity_poly.entity_id
_entity_poly.type
_entity_poly.pdbx_seq_one_letter_code
_entity_poly.pdbx_strand_id
1 'polypeptide(L)'
;MKKTVIALVVASIGVTACNSDDGKDGVDGSHGANSLVKLTEVAAGDSQCPLGGQLIQTGLDLNGNGMLDSAEINAEQSQYLCREAEQQLMADLIGRYASGVFGQSAAEILGFHGATGHVFVVNAQSGKVDIIDASGLSGQPVGAEVALTLNNLPKLRELDVAQDLGHERLGGVNSLAIHGDLLAAAIERGDTLGNSKQDMGYVAFYRIGTSGEVSFMHGVEVGALPDNLVFSHDGKQVLVAGEGEPSDDYLVDPLGTIAFIDVVDGVPATSATLLNFSDFNVGAARESELAANIKINGPGASVAQDLEPEYISVSADNRRAYVSLQENNAIAVIDIAQKQVISIWPLGEKDFGAAQNAIDASDKDDRVNLQAYPGVVGLYQPDTIASFQWHGSDFLVTANEGDSRDYGGFSEEVRAADLLLDPNHLQYAAAQDKTQLGRLKVTTSMGDQDGDGDYDKIVAYGGRSFSIWDQNGQQVFDSGSDFSRITAALLGSNFNNSNEENKGDSRSDDKGAEPEALAIGEVNGKRYAFIGLERTSGFMIYEITNPFAPKFVDYVVNRDFEVGFEIDGSDITGTPEAAGDLGPEGMAFVSASDSPTAQPLLIIGNEVSGSISVYQLSLH
;
A
#
# COMPACT_ATOMS: atom_id res chain seq x y z
N MET A 1 -82.76 -2.00 47.71
CA MET A 1 -83.14 -1.31 48.97
C MET A 1 -82.00 -1.52 49.97
N LYS A 2 -81.37 -0.45 50.48
CA LYS A 2 -80.44 -0.31 51.64
C LYS A 2 -79.40 -1.42 52.03
N LYS A 3 -78.24 -0.91 52.51
CA LYS A 3 -77.12 -1.55 53.27
C LYS A 3 -75.97 -2.14 52.43
N THR A 4 -74.68 -2.06 52.81
CA THR A 4 -73.94 -1.23 53.80
C THR A 4 -72.44 -1.26 53.44
N VAL A 5 -71.67 -0.22 53.79
CA VAL A 5 -70.22 -0.05 53.53
C VAL A 5 -69.32 -0.78 54.55
N ILE A 6 -68.20 -1.36 54.09
CA ILE A 6 -66.93 -1.63 54.82
C ILE A 6 -65.83 -1.42 53.75
N ALA A 7 -64.85 -0.48 53.78
CA ALA A 7 -63.97 0.13 54.80
C ALA A 7 -62.55 -0.50 54.85
N LEU A 8 -61.57 0.31 55.34
CA LEU A 8 -60.09 0.12 55.42
C LEU A 8 -59.35 0.30 54.08
N VAL A 9 -58.13 0.87 53.96
CA VAL A 9 -57.23 1.80 54.73
C VAL A 9 -56.25 2.43 53.69
N VAL A 10 -55.35 3.42 53.92
CA VAL A 10 -54.78 4.12 55.11
C VAL A 10 -54.74 5.65 54.84
N ALA A 11 -54.22 6.47 55.76
CA ALA A 11 -53.77 7.86 55.53
C ALA A 11 -52.44 8.12 56.27
N SER A 12 -51.55 8.93 55.67
CA SER A 12 -50.28 9.38 56.27
C SER A 12 -50.44 10.67 57.08
N ILE A 13 -49.70 10.77 58.18
CA ILE A 13 -49.77 11.89 59.15
C ILE A 13 -48.81 13.01 58.70
N GLY A 14 -49.26 14.26 58.75
CA GLY A 14 -48.42 15.44 58.49
C GLY A 14 -47.74 15.98 59.74
N VAL A 15 -46.54 16.52 59.58
CA VAL A 15 -45.89 17.48 60.49
C VAL A 15 -45.30 18.62 59.66
N THR A 16 -45.37 19.83 60.23
CA THR A 16 -45.04 21.13 59.63
C THR A 16 -43.59 21.30 59.17
N ALA A 17 -43.40 21.96 58.03
CA ALA A 17 -42.14 22.59 57.61
C ALA A 17 -42.35 24.10 57.38
N CYS A 18 -41.32 24.91 57.61
CA CYS A 18 -41.41 26.37 57.64
C CYS A 18 -41.38 27.01 56.24
N ASN A 19 -42.11 28.11 56.04
CA ASN A 19 -41.91 28.99 54.89
C ASN A 19 -40.56 29.72 55.02
N SER A 20 -39.71 29.61 54.01
CA SER A 20 -38.62 30.56 53.72
C SER A 20 -38.91 31.21 52.38
N ASP A 21 -39.04 32.54 52.40
CA ASP A 21 -39.31 33.42 51.27
C ASP A 21 -38.04 33.51 50.39
N ASP A 22 -38.10 33.05 49.15
CA ASP A 22 -36.96 32.98 48.22
C ASP A 22 -36.67 34.30 47.47
N GLY A 23 -37.47 35.33 47.77
CA GLY A 23 -37.33 36.66 47.17
C GLY A 23 -38.02 36.74 45.81
N LYS A 24 -38.10 37.96 45.26
CA LYS A 24 -38.64 38.15 43.91
C LYS A 24 -37.51 38.03 42.89
N ASP A 25 -37.73 37.20 41.90
CA ASP A 25 -36.90 37.14 40.70
C ASP A 25 -36.72 38.54 40.09
N GLY A 26 -35.55 38.76 39.49
CA GLY A 26 -35.33 39.93 38.65
C GLY A 26 -36.28 39.93 37.44
N VAL A 27 -36.55 41.10 36.88
CA VAL A 27 -37.27 41.17 35.59
C VAL A 27 -36.39 40.54 34.51
N ASP A 28 -36.94 39.61 33.74
CA ASP A 28 -36.26 39.01 32.60
C ASP A 28 -35.68 40.08 31.67
N GLY A 29 -34.45 39.84 31.19
CA GLY A 29 -33.86 40.66 30.13
C GLY A 29 -34.65 40.51 28.84
N SER A 30 -34.72 41.58 28.05
CA SER A 30 -35.25 41.51 26.68
C SER A 30 -34.49 40.46 25.85
N HIS A 31 -35.20 39.63 25.11
CA HIS A 31 -34.60 38.64 24.20
C HIS A 31 -33.58 39.30 23.26
N GLY A 32 -32.44 38.63 23.05
CA GLY A 32 -31.42 39.08 22.10
C GLY A 32 -31.90 38.94 20.65
N ALA A 33 -31.28 39.71 19.74
CA ALA A 33 -31.48 39.56 18.30
C ALA A 33 -30.97 38.18 17.83
N ASN A 34 -31.65 37.57 16.87
CA ASN A 34 -31.23 36.29 16.29
C ASN A 34 -29.99 36.51 15.40
N SER A 35 -29.03 35.58 15.42
CA SER A 35 -27.96 35.58 14.41
C SER A 35 -28.44 34.82 13.17
N LEU A 36 -28.27 35.42 12.00
CA LEU A 36 -28.62 34.83 10.70
C LEU A 36 -27.39 34.65 9.82
N VAL A 37 -27.48 33.70 8.90
CA VAL A 37 -26.48 33.42 7.87
C VAL A 37 -27.17 33.44 6.51
N LYS A 38 -26.55 34.09 5.54
CA LYS A 38 -26.98 34.14 4.14
C LYS A 38 -25.85 33.64 3.24
N LEU A 39 -26.16 32.64 2.43
CA LEU A 39 -25.29 32.17 1.36
C LEU A 39 -25.74 32.80 0.05
N THR A 40 -24.82 33.45 -0.67
CA THR A 40 -25.07 34.01 -2.00
C THR A 40 -24.09 33.37 -2.98
N GLU A 41 -24.59 32.81 -4.09
CA GLU A 41 -23.71 32.28 -5.14
C GLU A 41 -22.96 33.43 -5.82
N VAL A 42 -21.65 33.26 -6.01
CA VAL A 42 -20.77 34.19 -6.71
C VAL A 42 -20.54 33.62 -8.11
N ALA A 43 -20.89 34.38 -9.14
CA ALA A 43 -20.73 33.95 -10.52
C ALA A 43 -19.25 33.99 -10.97
N ALA A 44 -18.90 33.14 -11.93
CA ALA A 44 -17.59 33.22 -12.58
C ALA A 44 -17.40 34.57 -13.30
N GLY A 45 -16.17 35.09 -13.26
CA GLY A 45 -15.82 36.45 -13.68
C GLY A 45 -15.97 37.53 -12.61
N ASP A 46 -16.34 37.16 -11.37
CA ASP A 46 -16.31 38.10 -10.23
C ASP A 46 -14.88 38.54 -9.88
N SER A 47 -14.73 39.77 -9.39
CA SER A 47 -13.42 40.36 -9.10
C SER A 47 -12.71 39.77 -7.86
N GLN A 48 -13.44 39.12 -6.96
CA GLN A 48 -12.89 38.44 -5.78
C GLN A 48 -12.85 36.92 -5.98
N CYS A 49 -13.84 36.34 -6.67
CA CYS A 49 -13.81 34.93 -7.10
C CYS A 49 -13.89 34.79 -8.63
N PRO A 50 -12.76 34.86 -9.37
CA PRO A 50 -12.75 34.80 -10.84
C PRO A 50 -13.38 33.53 -11.42
N LEU A 51 -13.39 32.42 -10.68
CA LEU A 51 -13.96 31.13 -11.09
C LEU A 51 -15.35 30.86 -10.47
N GLY A 52 -15.94 31.87 -9.83
CA GLY A 52 -17.17 31.77 -9.06
C GLY A 52 -16.94 31.19 -7.67
N GLY A 53 -18.01 30.99 -6.89
CA GLY A 53 -17.90 30.58 -5.49
C GLY A 53 -19.19 30.79 -4.69
N GLN A 54 -19.04 30.92 -3.38
CA GLN A 54 -20.09 31.34 -2.46
C GLN A 54 -19.60 32.48 -1.57
N LEU A 55 -20.46 33.47 -1.35
CA LEU A 55 -20.28 34.53 -0.36
C LEU A 55 -21.14 34.17 0.86
N ILE A 56 -20.49 33.88 1.97
CA ILE A 56 -21.11 33.69 3.28
C ILE A 56 -21.21 35.07 3.95
N GLN A 57 -22.42 35.47 4.32
CA GLN A 57 -22.68 36.72 5.04
C GLN A 57 -23.38 36.38 6.35
N THR A 58 -22.96 37.03 7.43
CA THR A 58 -23.53 36.83 8.78
C THR A 58 -23.95 38.16 9.38
N GLY A 59 -24.89 38.13 10.31
CA GLY A 59 -25.36 39.34 10.99
C GLY A 59 -26.48 39.07 11.97
N LEU A 60 -26.96 40.12 12.63
CA LEU A 60 -28.05 40.04 13.60
C LEU A 60 -29.35 40.55 12.96
N ASP A 61 -30.43 39.78 13.10
CA ASP A 61 -31.81 40.17 12.77
C ASP A 61 -32.27 41.23 13.78
N LEU A 62 -31.94 42.49 13.51
CA LEU A 62 -32.22 43.63 14.38
C LEU A 62 -33.68 44.07 14.27
N ASN A 63 -34.32 43.78 13.15
CA ASN A 63 -35.71 44.15 12.89
C ASN A 63 -36.73 43.03 13.20
N GLY A 64 -36.26 41.80 13.39
CA GLY A 64 -37.06 40.64 13.80
C GLY A 64 -37.87 39.99 12.69
N ASN A 65 -37.48 40.18 11.41
CA ASN A 65 -38.23 39.67 10.26
C ASN A 65 -37.81 38.25 9.81
N GLY A 66 -36.75 37.68 10.39
CA GLY A 66 -36.25 36.34 10.05
C GLY A 66 -35.45 36.26 8.74
N MET A 67 -35.05 37.41 8.16
CA MET A 67 -34.20 37.51 6.97
C MET A 67 -33.01 38.41 7.27
N LEU A 68 -31.84 38.10 6.70
CA LEU A 68 -30.65 38.93 6.86
C LEU A 68 -30.66 40.06 5.82
N ASP A 69 -31.11 41.25 6.23
CA ASP A 69 -31.18 42.43 5.37
C ASP A 69 -29.80 43.08 5.16
N SER A 70 -29.64 43.85 4.08
CA SER A 70 -28.34 44.42 3.69
C SER A 70 -27.72 45.38 4.71
N ALA A 71 -28.52 45.96 5.60
CA ALA A 71 -28.08 46.83 6.70
C ALA A 71 -27.68 46.06 7.97
N GLU A 72 -27.98 44.76 8.04
CA GLU A 72 -27.75 43.87 9.19
C GLU A 72 -26.50 42.99 9.01
N ILE A 73 -26.01 42.87 7.77
CA ILE A 73 -24.81 42.13 7.41
C ILE A 73 -23.58 42.77 8.08
N ASN A 74 -22.85 41.97 8.86
CA ASN A 74 -21.53 42.33 9.32
C ASN A 74 -20.48 42.08 8.22
N ALA A 75 -20.00 43.16 7.62
CA ALA A 75 -18.97 43.10 6.58
C ALA A 75 -17.64 42.50 7.09
N GLU A 76 -17.29 42.68 8.36
CA GLU A 76 -16.06 42.13 8.97
C GLU A 76 -16.15 40.61 9.19
N GLN A 77 -17.36 40.03 9.15
CA GLN A 77 -17.62 38.60 9.30
C GLN A 77 -18.13 37.95 8.01
N SER A 78 -18.10 38.67 6.88
CA SER A 78 -18.44 38.13 5.57
C SER A 78 -17.22 37.47 4.93
N GLN A 79 -17.39 36.28 4.34
CA GLN A 79 -16.31 35.47 3.80
C GLN A 79 -16.64 34.98 2.39
N TYR A 80 -15.64 35.04 1.50
CA TYR A 80 -15.71 34.43 0.17
C TYR A 80 -15.08 33.03 0.20
N LEU A 81 -15.85 32.02 -0.19
CA LEU A 81 -15.37 30.71 -0.59
C LEU A 81 -15.33 30.67 -2.11
N CYS A 82 -14.19 31.07 -2.68
CA CYS A 82 -13.98 30.99 -4.12
C CYS A 82 -13.78 29.54 -4.56
N ARG A 83 -14.24 29.20 -5.76
CA ARG A 83 -13.75 28.02 -6.48
C ARG A 83 -12.32 28.32 -6.94
N GLU A 84 -11.46 27.33 -6.81
CA GLU A 84 -10.09 27.38 -7.30
C GLU A 84 -9.98 26.61 -8.61
N ALA A 85 -8.94 26.88 -9.40
CA ALA A 85 -8.62 26.03 -10.54
C ALA A 85 -7.98 24.76 -9.95
N GLU A 86 -8.68 23.64 -10.03
CA GLU A 86 -8.16 22.37 -9.55
C GLU A 86 -7.09 21.90 -10.54
N GLN A 87 -5.84 22.28 -10.27
CA GLN A 87 -4.69 21.82 -11.06
C GLN A 87 -4.55 20.32 -10.88
N GLN A 88 -4.54 19.58 -11.98
CA GLN A 88 -4.38 18.14 -11.99
C GLN A 88 -2.89 17.81 -12.06
N LEU A 89 -2.47 16.77 -11.34
CA LEU A 89 -1.12 16.23 -11.49
C LEU A 89 -1.08 15.39 -12.76
N MET A 90 -0.14 15.69 -13.65
CA MET A 90 0.20 14.89 -14.82
C MET A 90 1.51 14.16 -14.57
N ALA A 91 1.67 12.98 -15.19
CA ALA A 91 2.90 12.21 -15.20
C ALA A 91 3.33 11.96 -16.66
N ASP A 92 4.31 12.72 -17.13
CA ASP A 92 4.83 12.63 -18.49
C ASP A 92 6.04 11.68 -18.56
N LEU A 93 6.00 10.64 -19.39
CA LEU A 93 7.17 9.78 -19.63
C LEU A 93 8.30 10.60 -20.28
N ILE A 94 9.47 10.66 -19.64
CA ILE A 94 10.66 11.39 -20.13
C ILE A 94 11.88 10.49 -20.35
N GLY A 95 11.92 9.32 -19.72
CA GLY A 95 13.05 8.41 -19.75
C GLY A 95 12.62 6.95 -19.68
N ARG A 96 13.34 6.07 -20.37
CA ARG A 96 13.19 4.63 -20.26
C ARG A 96 14.51 3.90 -20.50
N TYR A 97 14.76 2.86 -19.72
CA TYR A 97 15.76 1.82 -19.96
C TYR A 97 15.03 0.50 -20.23
N ALA A 98 15.52 -0.29 -21.17
CA ALA A 98 15.06 -1.67 -21.36
C ALA A 98 16.26 -2.60 -21.51
N SER A 99 16.28 -3.67 -20.71
CA SER A 99 17.32 -4.71 -20.73
C SER A 99 17.24 -5.61 -21.97
N GLY A 100 16.01 -5.83 -22.47
CA GLY A 100 15.72 -6.84 -23.50
C GLY A 100 15.59 -8.27 -22.93
N VAL A 101 15.49 -8.40 -21.61
CA VAL A 101 15.21 -9.63 -20.87
C VAL A 101 13.79 -9.52 -20.31
N PHE A 102 12.96 -10.55 -20.52
CA PHE A 102 11.55 -10.57 -20.13
C PHE A 102 11.26 -11.81 -19.28
N GLY A 103 10.33 -11.72 -18.33
CA GLY A 103 9.91 -12.86 -17.48
C GLY A 103 11.00 -13.45 -16.60
N GLN A 104 11.99 -12.64 -16.22
CA GLN A 104 13.14 -13.04 -15.40
C GLN A 104 13.52 -11.95 -14.38
N SER A 105 12.61 -11.00 -14.14
CA SER A 105 12.74 -10.00 -13.08
C SER A 105 14.05 -9.20 -13.17
N ALA A 106 14.35 -8.73 -14.39
CA ALA A 106 15.61 -8.05 -14.71
C ALA A 106 15.63 -6.55 -14.33
N ALA A 107 14.58 -6.07 -13.65
CA ALA A 107 14.40 -4.69 -13.20
C ALA A 107 13.31 -4.57 -12.12
N GLU A 108 13.57 -5.10 -10.93
CA GLU A 108 12.64 -5.14 -9.79
C GLU A 108 12.75 -3.84 -8.95
N ILE A 109 13.48 -3.93 -7.84
CA ILE A 109 13.71 -2.85 -6.88
C ILE A 109 14.71 -1.84 -7.42
N LEU A 110 14.50 -0.55 -7.11
CA LEU A 110 15.39 0.51 -7.54
C LEU A 110 15.58 1.61 -6.51
N GLY A 111 16.72 2.31 -6.63
CA GLY A 111 17.07 3.46 -5.80
C GLY A 111 17.75 4.54 -6.63
N PHE A 112 17.51 5.80 -6.29
CA PHE A 112 18.02 6.94 -7.04
C PHE A 112 19.05 7.75 -6.24
N HIS A 113 20.23 7.98 -6.81
CA HIS A 113 21.28 8.78 -6.19
C HIS A 113 21.30 10.21 -6.74
N GLY A 114 20.67 11.13 -6.02
CA GLY A 114 20.46 12.52 -6.44
C GLY A 114 21.73 13.28 -6.83
N ALA A 115 22.85 13.06 -6.13
CA ALA A 115 24.10 13.77 -6.40
C ALA A 115 24.76 13.38 -7.75
N THR A 116 24.45 12.21 -8.32
CA THR A 116 24.99 11.77 -9.62
C THR A 116 23.92 11.59 -10.69
N GLY A 117 22.63 11.60 -10.34
CA GLY A 117 21.54 11.31 -11.28
C GLY A 117 21.53 9.86 -11.77
N HIS A 118 22.05 8.91 -10.97
CA HIS A 118 22.07 7.49 -11.34
C HIS A 118 20.90 6.74 -10.69
N VAL A 119 20.28 5.84 -11.44
CA VAL A 119 19.37 4.82 -10.92
C VAL A 119 20.16 3.54 -10.71
N PHE A 120 20.06 2.96 -9.52
CA PHE A 120 20.54 1.63 -9.17
C PHE A 120 19.35 0.69 -9.22
N VAL A 121 19.48 -0.44 -9.90
CA VAL A 121 18.38 -1.34 -10.24
C VAL A 121 18.77 -2.77 -9.89
N VAL A 122 17.96 -3.45 -9.09
CA VAL A 122 18.09 -4.90 -8.85
C VAL A 122 17.68 -5.65 -10.12
N ASN A 123 18.51 -6.60 -10.50
CA ASN A 123 18.34 -7.45 -11.68
C ASN A 123 18.55 -8.91 -11.23
N ALA A 124 17.48 -9.54 -10.72
CA ALA A 124 17.53 -10.91 -10.20
C ALA A 124 18.01 -11.93 -11.23
N GLN A 125 17.65 -11.77 -12.52
CA GLN A 125 18.16 -12.62 -13.61
C GLN A 125 19.69 -12.77 -13.59
N SER A 126 20.39 -11.69 -13.27
CA SER A 126 21.84 -11.63 -13.20
C SER A 126 22.42 -11.83 -11.81
N GLY A 127 21.60 -11.67 -10.75
CA GLY A 127 22.01 -11.60 -9.34
C GLY A 127 22.81 -10.34 -9.00
N LYS A 128 22.57 -9.21 -9.68
CA LYS A 128 23.42 -8.00 -9.61
C LYS A 128 22.61 -6.72 -9.55
N VAL A 129 23.31 -5.62 -9.28
CA VAL A 129 22.74 -4.27 -9.35
C VAL A 129 23.26 -3.55 -10.61
N ASP A 130 22.34 -3.19 -11.49
CA ASP A 130 22.59 -2.38 -12.67
C ASP A 130 22.66 -0.88 -12.31
N ILE A 131 23.58 -0.14 -12.93
CA ILE A 131 23.67 1.32 -12.78
C ILE A 131 23.29 1.99 -14.11
N ILE A 132 22.16 2.70 -14.09
CA ILE A 132 21.59 3.41 -15.24
C ILE A 132 21.81 4.92 -15.07
N ASP A 133 22.23 5.60 -16.12
CA ASP A 133 22.42 7.05 -16.11
C ASP A 133 21.13 7.81 -16.49
N ALA A 134 20.58 8.56 -15.54
CA ALA A 134 19.46 9.46 -15.75
C ALA A 134 19.87 10.95 -15.67
N SER A 135 21.17 11.26 -15.47
CA SER A 135 21.68 12.63 -15.30
C SER A 135 21.49 13.50 -16.55
N GLY A 136 21.39 12.89 -17.72
CA GLY A 136 21.15 13.56 -19.00
C GLY A 136 19.68 13.87 -19.33
N LEU A 137 18.73 13.56 -18.44
CA LEU A 137 17.30 13.81 -18.69
C LEU A 137 16.98 15.30 -18.82
N SER A 138 16.20 15.65 -19.84
CA SER A 138 15.89 17.05 -20.21
C SER A 138 14.47 17.51 -19.85
N GLY A 139 13.67 16.64 -19.24
CA GLY A 139 12.29 16.93 -18.82
C GLY A 139 11.31 17.17 -19.97
N GLN A 140 11.67 16.84 -21.21
CA GLN A 140 10.78 16.90 -22.37
C GLN A 140 9.95 15.61 -22.47
N PRO A 141 8.60 15.70 -22.47
CA PRO A 141 7.74 14.54 -22.66
C PRO A 141 8.03 13.81 -23.97
N VAL A 142 8.01 12.48 -23.91
CA VAL A 142 8.23 11.60 -25.05
C VAL A 142 6.94 11.48 -25.86
N GLY A 143 7.05 11.54 -27.19
CA GLY A 143 5.89 11.38 -28.07
C GLY A 143 5.36 9.94 -28.04
N ALA A 144 4.03 9.79 -27.98
CA ALA A 144 3.35 8.49 -27.87
C ALA A 144 3.79 7.46 -28.94
N GLU A 145 4.16 7.91 -30.15
CA GLU A 145 4.65 7.04 -31.24
C GLU A 145 5.93 6.24 -30.90
N VAL A 146 6.68 6.62 -29.86
CA VAL A 146 7.93 5.95 -29.46
C VAL A 146 7.99 5.58 -27.97
N ALA A 147 6.95 5.88 -27.17
CA ALA A 147 6.95 5.66 -25.72
C ALA A 147 7.19 4.19 -25.33
N LEU A 148 6.47 3.26 -25.96
CA LEU A 148 6.52 1.82 -25.72
C LEU A 148 7.89 1.18 -25.99
N THR A 149 8.67 1.76 -26.90
CA THR A 149 9.98 1.24 -27.36
C THR A 149 11.15 2.16 -26.99
N LEU A 150 10.90 3.15 -26.13
CA LEU A 150 11.93 4.08 -25.68
C LEU A 150 13.05 3.32 -24.93
N ASN A 151 14.30 3.68 -25.22
CA ASN A 151 15.48 3.19 -24.52
C ASN A 151 16.56 4.28 -24.57
N ASN A 152 16.29 5.41 -23.89
CA ASN A 152 17.14 6.62 -23.91
C ASN A 152 18.01 6.79 -22.65
N LEU A 153 17.90 5.88 -21.68
CA LEU A 153 18.73 5.83 -20.48
C LEU A 153 19.84 4.77 -20.63
N PRO A 154 21.13 5.15 -20.71
CA PRO A 154 22.20 4.19 -20.91
C PRO A 154 22.60 3.48 -19.61
N LYS A 155 22.68 2.14 -19.64
CA LYS A 155 23.36 1.32 -18.62
C LYS A 155 24.86 1.60 -18.64
N LEU A 156 25.43 1.99 -17.50
CA LEU A 156 26.85 2.33 -17.34
C LEU A 156 27.72 1.12 -16.98
N ARG A 157 27.25 0.31 -16.03
CA ARG A 157 27.96 -0.84 -15.44
C ARG A 157 27.02 -1.65 -14.55
N GLU A 158 27.54 -2.75 -14.01
CA GLU A 158 26.91 -3.66 -13.06
C GLU A 158 27.77 -3.69 -11.78
N LEU A 159 27.15 -3.95 -10.62
CA LEU A 159 27.81 -4.27 -9.36
C LEU A 159 27.62 -5.76 -9.06
N ASP A 160 28.72 -6.48 -8.92
CA ASP A 160 28.73 -7.91 -8.64
C ASP A 160 28.82 -8.12 -7.12
N VAL A 161 27.66 -8.02 -6.45
CA VAL A 161 27.56 -8.00 -4.98
C VAL A 161 28.13 -9.29 -4.36
N ALA A 162 27.86 -10.43 -5.00
CA ALA A 162 28.40 -11.72 -4.58
C ALA A 162 29.94 -11.76 -4.69
N GLN A 163 30.51 -11.26 -5.79
CA GLN A 163 31.96 -11.18 -5.97
C GLN A 163 32.62 -10.21 -4.97
N ASP A 164 32.03 -9.05 -4.71
CA ASP A 164 32.56 -8.03 -3.79
C ASP A 164 32.61 -8.53 -2.34
N LEU A 165 31.55 -9.22 -1.90
CA LEU A 165 31.49 -9.88 -0.59
C LEU A 165 32.52 -11.01 -0.46
N GLY A 166 32.89 -11.67 -1.57
CA GLY A 166 33.88 -12.74 -1.58
C GLY A 166 33.39 -14.03 -0.91
N HIS A 167 32.08 -14.21 -0.76
CA HIS A 167 31.46 -15.42 -0.24
C HIS A 167 31.01 -16.34 -1.39
N GLU A 168 31.26 -17.64 -1.25
CA GLU A 168 30.59 -18.67 -2.06
C GLU A 168 29.15 -18.85 -1.55
N ARG A 169 28.23 -19.36 -2.39
CA ARG A 169 26.83 -19.65 -2.03
C ARG A 169 25.99 -18.42 -1.63
N LEU A 170 26.10 -17.36 -2.44
CA LEU A 170 25.15 -16.24 -2.46
C LEU A 170 24.20 -16.37 -3.66
N GLY A 171 22.97 -15.88 -3.51
CA GLY A 171 21.91 -15.93 -4.51
C GLY A 171 21.69 -14.58 -5.20
N GLY A 172 20.43 -14.22 -5.40
CA GLY A 172 20.03 -12.90 -5.91
C GLY A 172 20.39 -11.73 -4.97
N VAL A 173 20.50 -10.54 -5.54
CA VAL A 173 20.24 -9.30 -4.77
C VAL A 173 18.73 -9.13 -4.79
N ASN A 174 18.10 -8.87 -3.65
CA ASN A 174 16.64 -8.74 -3.55
C ASN A 174 16.23 -7.26 -3.49
N SER A 175 16.88 -6.48 -2.62
CA SER A 175 16.58 -5.06 -2.45
C SER A 175 17.83 -4.20 -2.30
N LEU A 176 17.65 -2.90 -2.49
CA LEU A 176 18.67 -1.89 -2.24
C LEU A 176 18.06 -0.59 -1.71
N ALA A 177 18.85 0.15 -0.93
CA ALA A 177 18.49 1.50 -0.50
C ALA A 177 19.71 2.44 -0.54
N ILE A 178 19.43 3.74 -0.64
CA ILE A 178 20.44 4.79 -0.75
C ILE A 178 20.14 5.89 0.27
N HIS A 179 21.14 6.33 1.04
CA HIS A 179 21.06 7.51 1.91
C HIS A 179 22.32 8.35 1.78
N GLY A 180 22.17 9.54 1.21
CA GLY A 180 23.32 10.34 0.77
C GLY A 180 24.23 9.52 -0.16
N ASP A 181 25.52 9.51 0.15
CA ASP A 181 26.55 8.77 -0.60
C ASP A 181 26.65 7.27 -0.22
N LEU A 182 25.78 6.74 0.66
CA LEU A 182 25.77 5.32 1.04
C LEU A 182 24.75 4.53 0.23
N LEU A 183 25.18 3.38 -0.29
CA LEU A 183 24.32 2.35 -0.88
C LEU A 183 24.42 1.08 -0.01
N ALA A 184 23.28 0.46 0.25
CA ALA A 184 23.16 -0.84 0.88
C ALA A 184 22.37 -1.75 -0.07
N ALA A 185 22.84 -2.99 -0.27
CA ALA A 185 22.17 -4.00 -1.09
C ALA A 185 22.01 -5.29 -0.28
N ALA A 186 20.79 -5.80 -0.17
CA ALA A 186 20.49 -7.07 0.47
C ALA A 186 20.66 -8.21 -0.54
N ILE A 187 21.36 -9.27 -0.13
CA ILE A 187 21.65 -10.44 -0.94
C ILE A 187 21.32 -11.70 -0.16
N GLU A 188 20.48 -12.52 -0.76
CA GLU A 188 20.10 -13.83 -0.23
C GLU A 188 21.25 -14.84 -0.31
N ARG A 189 21.02 -15.99 0.31
CA ARG A 189 21.89 -17.15 0.20
C ARG A 189 21.52 -17.94 -1.05
N GLY A 190 22.50 -18.65 -1.60
CA GLY A 190 22.37 -19.34 -2.89
C GLY A 190 22.89 -20.76 -2.80
N ASP A 191 22.14 -21.74 -3.29
CA ASP A 191 22.65 -23.10 -3.43
C ASP A 191 22.06 -23.90 -4.60
N THR A 192 22.68 -25.05 -4.88
CA THR A 192 22.30 -25.93 -5.99
C THR A 192 21.41 -27.09 -5.53
N LEU A 193 20.74 -26.96 -4.38
CA LEU A 193 20.00 -28.02 -3.70
C LEU A 193 18.57 -27.62 -3.34
N GLY A 194 18.11 -26.43 -3.74
CA GLY A 194 16.74 -25.94 -3.47
C GLY A 194 16.54 -25.42 -2.06
N ASN A 195 17.62 -25.05 -1.36
CA ASN A 195 17.59 -24.50 0.00
C ASN A 195 18.43 -23.20 0.07
N SER A 196 18.35 -22.39 -0.99
CA SER A 196 19.11 -21.16 -1.15
C SER A 196 18.71 -20.13 -0.09
N LYS A 197 17.42 -19.79 -0.04
CA LYS A 197 16.84 -18.69 0.74
C LYS A 197 16.95 -18.85 2.27
N GLN A 198 16.97 -20.09 2.77
CA GLN A 198 16.81 -20.42 4.19
C GLN A 198 18.04 -20.18 5.09
N ASP A 199 19.24 -20.04 4.52
CA ASP A 199 20.46 -19.66 5.26
C ASP A 199 20.50 -18.12 5.49
N MET A 200 21.22 -17.66 6.52
CA MET A 200 21.42 -16.22 6.79
C MET A 200 22.12 -15.47 5.62
N GLY A 201 21.44 -14.45 5.09
CA GLY A 201 21.93 -13.55 4.03
C GLY A 201 22.81 -12.41 4.52
N TYR A 202 23.10 -11.47 3.62
CA TYR A 202 23.98 -10.32 3.91
C TYR A 202 23.40 -9.00 3.39
N VAL A 203 23.79 -7.90 4.03
CA VAL A 203 23.76 -6.57 3.41
C VAL A 203 25.18 -6.15 3.05
N ALA A 204 25.41 -5.90 1.76
CA ALA A 204 26.64 -5.33 1.26
C ALA A 204 26.58 -3.80 1.26
N PHE A 205 27.58 -3.16 1.88
CA PHE A 205 27.67 -1.70 1.94
C PHE A 205 28.67 -1.15 0.94
N TYR A 206 28.27 -0.04 0.31
CA TYR A 206 29.02 0.67 -0.71
C TYR A 206 29.02 2.17 -0.42
N ARG A 207 30.04 2.85 -0.94
CA ARG A 207 30.04 4.30 -1.06
C ARG A 207 29.99 4.72 -2.53
N ILE A 208 29.09 5.63 -2.84
CA ILE A 208 28.98 6.28 -4.15
C ILE A 208 29.81 7.56 -4.07
N GLY A 209 30.77 7.72 -4.97
CA GLY A 209 31.58 8.93 -5.08
C GLY A 209 30.96 9.97 -6.01
N THR A 210 31.54 11.16 -6.02
CA THR A 210 31.00 12.33 -6.75
C THR A 210 31.00 12.20 -8.27
N SER A 211 31.69 11.22 -8.85
CA SER A 211 31.60 10.87 -10.28
C SER A 211 30.83 9.57 -10.52
N GLY A 212 30.04 9.12 -9.53
CA GLY A 212 29.26 7.89 -9.55
C GLY A 212 30.09 6.62 -9.53
N GLU A 213 31.39 6.71 -9.23
CA GLU A 213 32.21 5.55 -8.88
C GLU A 213 31.67 4.90 -7.61
N VAL A 214 31.61 3.57 -7.58
CA VAL A 214 31.07 2.83 -6.44
C VAL A 214 32.20 2.00 -5.85
N SER A 215 32.42 2.13 -4.54
CA SER A 215 33.45 1.38 -3.81
C SER A 215 32.82 0.55 -2.71
N PHE A 216 33.01 -0.76 -2.77
CA PHE A 216 32.64 -1.69 -1.70
C PHE A 216 33.33 -1.32 -0.37
N MET A 217 32.59 -1.44 0.73
CA MET A 217 33.07 -1.18 2.08
C MET A 217 33.25 -2.49 2.85
N HIS A 218 32.14 -3.16 3.16
CA HIS A 218 32.09 -4.46 3.85
C HIS A 218 30.67 -5.05 3.77
N GLY A 219 30.54 -6.35 4.07
CA GLY A 219 29.27 -7.02 4.28
C GLY A 219 28.87 -7.13 5.76
N VAL A 220 27.58 -7.26 6.03
CA VAL A 220 27.02 -7.56 7.36
C VAL A 220 26.03 -8.71 7.23
N GLU A 221 26.21 -9.76 8.03
CA GLU A 221 25.30 -10.91 8.09
C GLU A 221 23.98 -10.53 8.78
N VAL A 222 22.84 -10.95 8.21
CA VAL A 222 21.47 -10.60 8.61
C VAL A 222 20.57 -11.84 8.66
N GLY A 223 19.24 -11.68 8.62
CA GLY A 223 18.28 -12.80 8.62
C GLY A 223 18.42 -13.73 7.40
N ALA A 224 17.69 -14.85 7.44
CA ALA A 224 17.41 -15.61 6.22
C ALA A 224 16.55 -14.75 5.29
N LEU A 225 16.74 -14.92 3.97
CA LEU A 225 16.06 -14.16 2.91
C LEU A 225 15.89 -12.66 3.24
N PRO A 226 16.98 -11.86 3.22
CA PRO A 226 16.89 -10.43 3.46
C PRO A 226 16.22 -9.78 2.25
N ASP A 227 14.91 -9.62 2.35
CA ASP A 227 14.08 -9.09 1.28
C ASP A 227 14.21 -7.57 1.21
N ASN A 228 13.39 -6.79 1.94
CA ASN A 228 13.48 -5.35 1.95
C ASN A 228 14.59 -4.78 2.87
N LEU A 229 15.12 -3.60 2.52
CA LEU A 229 15.94 -2.81 3.43
C LEU A 229 15.70 -1.30 3.30
N VAL A 230 15.76 -0.58 4.41
CA VAL A 230 15.62 0.89 4.43
C VAL A 230 16.60 1.56 5.38
N PHE A 231 17.01 2.78 5.03
CA PHE A 231 17.64 3.69 5.97
C PHE A 231 16.58 4.43 6.79
N SER A 232 16.86 4.66 8.06
CA SER A 232 16.24 5.76 8.82
C SER A 232 16.46 7.09 8.09
N HIS A 233 15.49 8.01 8.16
CA HIS A 233 15.53 9.32 7.48
C HIS A 233 16.75 10.15 7.89
N ASP A 234 17.25 9.97 9.11
CA ASP A 234 18.45 10.64 9.62
C ASP A 234 19.78 9.92 9.32
N GLY A 235 19.72 8.79 8.61
CA GLY A 235 20.87 8.02 8.12
C GLY A 235 21.66 7.29 9.21
N LYS A 236 21.15 7.17 10.43
CA LYS A 236 21.88 6.57 11.57
C LYS A 236 21.65 5.07 11.78
N GLN A 237 20.75 4.47 11.02
CA GLN A 237 20.44 3.06 11.10
C GLN A 237 19.89 2.54 9.78
N VAL A 238 20.25 1.32 9.44
CA VAL A 238 19.61 0.51 8.40
C VAL A 238 18.78 -0.57 9.08
N LEU A 239 17.54 -0.72 8.63
CA LEU A 239 16.64 -1.79 8.99
C LEU A 239 16.53 -2.72 7.78
N VAL A 240 16.49 -4.03 8.02
CA VAL A 240 16.38 -5.06 7.00
C VAL A 240 15.29 -6.01 7.44
N ALA A 241 14.35 -6.30 6.57
CA ALA A 241 13.41 -7.38 6.75
C ALA A 241 14.11 -8.67 6.28
N GLY A 242 14.12 -9.67 7.14
CA GLY A 242 14.53 -11.03 6.77
C GLY A 242 13.28 -11.87 6.84
N GLU A 243 12.66 -12.08 5.69
CA GLU A 243 11.37 -12.74 5.47
C GLU A 243 11.38 -14.10 6.15
N GLY A 244 12.37 -14.93 5.80
CA GLY A 244 12.61 -16.20 6.45
C GLY A 244 11.74 -17.34 5.91
N GLU A 245 11.32 -17.26 4.64
CA GLU A 245 10.50 -18.28 3.98
C GLU A 245 10.94 -19.74 4.23
N PRO A 246 9.98 -20.68 4.29
CA PRO A 246 10.24 -22.11 4.28
C PRO A 246 10.87 -22.59 2.96
N SER A 247 11.57 -23.73 3.00
CA SER A 247 11.94 -24.48 1.80
C SER A 247 10.68 -24.99 1.07
N ASP A 248 10.77 -25.22 -0.24
CA ASP A 248 9.64 -25.72 -1.06
C ASP A 248 9.00 -27.01 -0.49
N ASP A 249 9.79 -27.89 0.13
CA ASP A 249 9.31 -29.11 0.79
C ASP A 249 8.81 -28.91 2.24
N TYR A 250 8.82 -27.67 2.73
CA TYR A 250 8.48 -27.23 4.08
C TYR A 250 9.29 -27.90 5.22
N LEU A 251 10.48 -28.44 4.92
CA LEU A 251 11.34 -29.12 5.90
C LEU A 251 12.34 -28.20 6.61
N VAL A 252 12.65 -27.04 6.03
CA VAL A 252 13.53 -26.03 6.62
C VAL A 252 12.77 -24.70 6.66
N ASP A 253 12.41 -24.28 7.87
CA ASP A 253 11.53 -23.14 8.12
C ASP A 253 12.25 -22.18 9.10
N PRO A 254 12.96 -21.15 8.58
CA PRO A 254 13.69 -20.15 9.36
C PRO A 254 12.82 -19.32 10.32
N LEU A 255 13.43 -18.36 11.03
CA LEU A 255 12.67 -17.34 11.74
C LEU A 255 12.58 -16.09 10.88
N GLY A 256 11.40 -15.49 10.78
CA GLY A 256 11.24 -14.12 10.30
C GLY A 256 11.91 -13.14 11.28
N THR A 257 12.61 -12.15 10.72
CA THR A 257 13.49 -11.25 11.48
C THR A 257 13.44 -9.79 11.00
N ILE A 258 13.80 -8.88 11.90
CA ILE A 258 14.19 -7.50 11.55
C ILE A 258 15.62 -7.29 12.02
N ALA A 259 16.53 -7.02 11.08
CA ALA A 259 17.93 -6.72 11.37
C ALA A 259 18.17 -5.21 11.52
N PHE A 260 18.93 -4.82 12.52
CA PHE A 260 19.31 -3.42 12.78
C PHE A 260 20.82 -3.24 12.67
N ILE A 261 21.27 -2.41 11.72
CA ILE A 261 22.67 -2.07 11.49
C ILE A 261 22.87 -0.58 11.78
N ASP A 262 23.56 -0.26 12.86
CA ASP A 262 23.79 1.14 13.26
C ASP A 262 24.82 1.80 12.32
N VAL A 263 24.63 3.08 11.99
CA VAL A 263 25.51 3.87 11.11
C VAL A 263 26.02 5.08 11.88
N VAL A 264 27.35 5.20 11.99
CA VAL A 264 28.01 6.28 12.76
C VAL A 264 28.99 7.01 11.85
N ASP A 265 28.85 8.33 11.75
CA ASP A 265 29.67 9.20 10.89
C ASP A 265 29.80 8.70 9.44
N GLY A 266 28.70 8.16 8.88
CA GLY A 266 28.65 7.59 7.53
C GLY A 266 29.34 6.23 7.39
N VAL A 267 29.61 5.52 8.48
CA VAL A 267 30.19 4.17 8.50
C VAL A 267 29.18 3.20 9.13
N PRO A 268 28.63 2.25 8.35
CA PRO A 268 27.81 1.16 8.88
C PRO A 268 28.60 0.26 9.84
N ALA A 269 27.93 -0.26 10.86
CA ALA A 269 28.47 -1.29 11.74
C ALA A 269 28.83 -2.57 10.95
N THR A 270 29.66 -3.43 11.55
CA THR A 270 30.10 -4.70 10.95
C THR A 270 29.30 -5.91 11.45
N SER A 271 28.14 -5.67 12.07
CA SER A 271 27.27 -6.69 12.68
C SER A 271 25.87 -6.12 12.88
N ALA A 272 24.83 -6.90 12.58
CA ALA A 272 23.46 -6.55 12.88
C ALA A 272 23.05 -6.95 14.31
N THR A 273 22.00 -6.29 14.83
CA THR A 273 21.18 -6.83 15.92
C THR A 273 19.92 -7.43 15.30
N LEU A 274 19.63 -8.71 15.55
CA LEU A 274 18.41 -9.36 15.04
C LEU A 274 17.29 -9.33 16.07
N LEU A 275 16.12 -8.84 15.66
CA LEU A 275 14.84 -9.00 16.32
C LEU A 275 14.06 -10.12 15.61
N ASN A 276 13.25 -10.89 16.35
CA ASN A 276 12.31 -11.86 15.83
C ASN A 276 11.07 -11.94 16.73
N PHE A 277 10.10 -12.77 16.37
CA PHE A 277 8.80 -12.84 17.05
C PHE A 277 8.68 -13.96 18.11
N SER A 278 9.80 -14.53 18.59
CA SER A 278 9.77 -15.69 19.52
C SER A 278 8.99 -15.46 20.82
N ASP A 279 8.84 -14.20 21.25
CA ASP A 279 8.04 -13.85 22.42
C ASP A 279 6.52 -14.07 22.22
N PHE A 280 6.04 -14.15 20.97
CA PHE A 280 4.64 -14.40 20.60
C PHE A 280 4.32 -15.88 20.35
N ASN A 281 5.32 -16.77 20.39
CA ASN A 281 5.11 -18.22 20.26
C ASN A 281 4.16 -18.78 21.31
N VAL A 282 3.49 -19.89 21.00
CA VAL A 282 2.61 -20.61 21.94
C VAL A 282 3.37 -20.97 23.22
N GLY A 283 2.87 -20.52 24.37
CA GLY A 283 3.50 -20.65 25.69
C GLY A 283 4.57 -19.61 26.03
N ALA A 284 4.86 -18.64 25.16
CA ALA A 284 5.83 -17.57 25.37
C ALA A 284 5.22 -16.34 26.09
N ALA A 285 6.06 -15.34 26.37
CA ALA A 285 5.71 -14.23 27.29
C ALA A 285 4.61 -13.29 26.76
N ARG A 286 4.42 -13.22 25.43
CA ARG A 286 3.53 -12.28 24.73
C ARG A 286 2.52 -12.98 23.81
N GLU A 287 2.38 -14.31 23.91
CA GLU A 287 1.37 -15.11 23.18
C GLU A 287 -0.02 -14.45 23.22
N SER A 288 -0.46 -13.99 24.40
CA SER A 288 -1.77 -13.38 24.59
C SER A 288 -1.96 -11.99 23.96
N GLU A 289 -0.91 -11.42 23.36
CA GLU A 289 -0.96 -10.16 22.60
C GLU A 289 -1.21 -10.40 21.10
N LEU A 290 -1.02 -11.62 20.61
CA LEU A 290 -1.29 -11.97 19.21
C LEU A 290 -2.81 -12.04 18.98
N ALA A 291 -3.29 -11.34 17.95
CA ALA A 291 -4.70 -11.35 17.60
C ALA A 291 -5.08 -12.62 16.83
N ALA A 292 -6.23 -13.22 17.17
CA ALA A 292 -6.68 -14.50 16.61
C ALA A 292 -7.04 -14.46 15.10
N ASN A 293 -7.00 -13.29 14.47
CA ASN A 293 -7.24 -13.09 13.04
C ASN A 293 -5.98 -12.66 12.27
N ILE A 294 -4.79 -12.82 12.87
CA ILE A 294 -3.52 -12.90 12.15
C ILE A 294 -3.43 -14.32 11.59
N LYS A 295 -3.15 -14.46 10.29
CA LYS A 295 -3.06 -15.78 9.63
C LYS A 295 -1.75 -16.46 10.05
N ILE A 296 -1.86 -17.62 10.69
CA ILE A 296 -0.74 -18.47 11.14
C ILE A 296 -1.10 -19.88 10.69
N ASN A 297 -0.48 -20.36 9.62
CA ASN A 297 -0.95 -21.53 8.87
C ASN A 297 0.15 -22.50 8.39
N GLY A 298 1.43 -22.19 8.60
CA GLY A 298 2.56 -23.06 8.27
C GLY A 298 2.51 -24.40 9.04
N PRO A 299 2.65 -25.55 8.37
CA PRO A 299 2.46 -26.87 8.98
C PRO A 299 3.52 -27.20 10.05
N GLY A 300 3.16 -26.95 11.32
CA GLY A 300 4.02 -27.21 12.47
C GLY A 300 5.01 -26.09 12.76
N ALA A 301 4.90 -24.95 12.07
CA ALA A 301 5.62 -23.73 12.35
C ALA A 301 5.30 -23.20 13.75
N SER A 302 6.25 -22.48 14.34
CA SER A 302 5.97 -21.56 15.45
C SER A 302 5.61 -20.18 14.88
N VAL A 303 4.91 -19.34 15.67
CA VAL A 303 4.55 -17.96 15.26
C VAL A 303 5.77 -17.18 14.77
N ALA A 304 6.95 -17.42 15.34
CA ALA A 304 8.17 -16.74 14.94
C ALA A 304 8.85 -17.25 13.66
N GLN A 305 8.37 -18.37 13.12
CA GLN A 305 8.71 -18.86 11.78
C GLN A 305 7.63 -18.41 10.79
N ASP A 306 6.36 -18.57 11.17
CA ASP A 306 5.19 -18.26 10.34
C ASP A 306 5.04 -16.76 10.00
N LEU A 307 5.55 -15.86 10.86
CA LEU A 307 5.54 -14.42 10.59
C LEU A 307 6.72 -14.03 9.71
N GLU A 308 6.44 -13.61 8.47
CA GLU A 308 7.41 -13.29 7.42
C GLU A 308 7.51 -11.77 7.16
N PRO A 309 8.59 -11.09 7.61
CA PRO A 309 8.83 -9.67 7.34
C PRO A 309 9.27 -9.42 5.90
N GLU A 310 8.52 -8.59 5.20
CA GLU A 310 8.75 -8.27 3.79
C GLU A 310 9.11 -6.78 3.66
N TYR A 311 8.20 -5.82 3.46
CA TYR A 311 8.53 -4.39 3.37
C TYR A 311 8.64 -3.64 4.71
N ILE A 312 9.52 -2.62 4.76
CA ILE A 312 9.68 -1.72 5.92
C ILE A 312 9.39 -0.24 5.56
N SER A 313 8.58 0.44 6.38
CA SER A 313 8.46 1.90 6.36
C SER A 313 8.84 2.55 7.70
N VAL A 314 9.70 3.56 7.67
CA VAL A 314 10.15 4.31 8.86
C VAL A 314 9.31 5.57 9.06
N SER A 315 8.73 5.71 10.26
CA SER A 315 8.04 6.93 10.71
C SER A 315 8.90 8.20 10.59
N ALA A 316 8.25 9.34 10.34
CA ALA A 316 8.95 10.60 10.05
C ALA A 316 9.87 11.12 11.18
N ASP A 317 9.68 10.67 12.42
CA ASP A 317 10.52 11.01 13.57
C ASP A 317 11.60 9.96 13.91
N ASN A 318 11.72 8.91 13.10
CA ASN A 318 12.64 7.77 13.27
C ASN A 318 12.46 6.96 14.56
N ARG A 319 11.27 6.98 15.18
CA ARG A 319 11.03 6.21 16.42
C ARG A 319 10.39 4.85 16.16
N ARG A 320 9.55 4.76 15.13
CA ARG A 320 8.85 3.55 14.72
C ARG A 320 9.24 3.11 13.33
N ALA A 321 9.34 1.79 13.14
CA ALA A 321 9.18 1.16 11.85
C ALA A 321 7.85 0.41 11.82
N TYR A 322 7.19 0.45 10.66
CA TYR A 322 6.05 -0.39 10.30
C TYR A 322 6.59 -1.42 9.31
N VAL A 323 6.19 -2.68 9.44
CA VAL A 323 6.74 -3.80 8.66
C VAL A 323 5.57 -4.67 8.17
N SER A 324 5.45 -4.94 6.87
CA SER A 324 4.43 -5.86 6.35
C SER A 324 4.73 -7.29 6.78
N LEU A 325 3.65 -8.05 6.89
CA LEU A 325 3.61 -9.50 7.13
C LEU A 325 2.51 -10.01 6.20
N GLN A 326 2.82 -10.10 4.91
CA GLN A 326 1.84 -10.13 3.83
C GLN A 326 0.95 -11.38 3.93
N GLU A 327 1.56 -12.54 4.06
CA GLU A 327 0.95 -13.87 4.20
C GLU A 327 0.04 -13.86 5.42
N ASN A 328 0.54 -13.28 6.51
CA ASN A 328 -0.14 -13.23 7.80
C ASN A 328 -1.29 -12.21 7.85
N ASN A 329 -1.47 -11.40 6.81
CA ASN A 329 -2.44 -10.31 6.73
C ASN A 329 -2.30 -9.33 7.92
N ALA A 330 -1.05 -8.97 8.24
CA ALA A 330 -0.70 -8.22 9.43
C ALA A 330 0.40 -7.17 9.19
N ILE A 331 0.60 -6.28 10.17
CA ILE A 331 1.70 -5.30 10.18
C ILE A 331 2.36 -5.28 11.56
N ALA A 332 3.67 -5.53 11.63
CA ALA A 332 4.42 -5.36 12.86
C ALA A 332 4.83 -3.89 13.05
N VAL A 333 4.67 -3.39 14.27
CA VAL A 333 5.15 -2.06 14.67
C VAL A 333 6.34 -2.23 15.60
N ILE A 334 7.46 -1.60 15.28
CA ILE A 334 8.75 -1.81 15.91
C ILE A 334 9.26 -0.51 16.53
N ASP A 335 9.73 -0.52 17.77
CA ASP A 335 10.48 0.60 18.36
C ASP A 335 11.94 0.51 17.90
N ILE A 336 12.36 1.50 17.12
CA ILE A 336 13.68 1.57 16.47
C ILE A 336 14.79 1.74 17.51
N ALA A 337 14.55 2.55 18.55
CA ALA A 337 15.56 2.86 19.56
C ALA A 337 15.74 1.71 20.57
N GLN A 338 14.66 0.97 20.87
CA GLN A 338 14.67 -0.18 21.78
C GLN A 338 14.96 -1.51 21.07
N LYS A 339 14.85 -1.55 19.73
CA LYS A 339 14.99 -2.74 18.87
C LYS A 339 14.00 -3.85 19.29
N GLN A 340 12.73 -3.49 19.43
CA GLN A 340 11.66 -4.34 20.01
C GLN A 340 10.34 -4.21 19.25
N VAL A 341 9.59 -5.32 19.12
CA VAL A 341 8.20 -5.28 18.62
C VAL A 341 7.33 -4.58 19.65
N ILE A 342 6.64 -3.50 19.26
CA ILE A 342 5.62 -2.83 20.07
C ILE A 342 4.34 -3.66 20.04
N SER A 343 3.83 -3.95 18.85
CA SER A 343 2.57 -4.67 18.61
C SER A 343 2.55 -5.27 17.21
N ILE A 344 1.69 -6.24 16.97
CA ILE A 344 1.35 -6.75 15.64
C ILE A 344 -0.12 -6.42 15.39
N TRP A 345 -0.42 -5.72 14.30
CA TRP A 345 -1.76 -5.30 13.92
C TRP A 345 -2.37 -6.30 12.94
N PRO A 346 -3.50 -6.96 13.27
CA PRO A 346 -4.29 -7.65 12.26
C PRO A 346 -5.00 -6.62 11.38
N LEU A 347 -4.99 -6.83 10.06
CA LEU A 347 -5.64 -5.90 9.13
C LEU A 347 -7.15 -6.17 8.98
N GLY A 348 -7.60 -7.35 9.41
CA GLY A 348 -8.99 -7.76 9.24
C GLY A 348 -9.29 -8.14 7.79
N GLU A 349 -10.54 -7.97 7.37
CA GLU A 349 -11.05 -8.52 6.12
C GLU A 349 -11.92 -7.49 5.40
N LYS A 350 -11.86 -7.49 4.06
CA LYS A 350 -12.63 -6.62 3.19
C LYS A 350 -13.91 -7.31 2.74
N ASP A 351 -15.06 -6.73 3.07
CA ASP A 351 -16.38 -7.26 2.68
C ASP A 351 -16.65 -7.07 1.18
N PHE A 352 -16.45 -8.12 0.37
CA PHE A 352 -16.81 -8.14 -1.06
C PHE A 352 -18.33 -8.27 -1.27
N GLY A 353 -19.12 -8.44 -0.21
CA GLY A 353 -20.57 -8.30 -0.22
C GLY A 353 -21.08 -6.86 -0.30
N ALA A 354 -20.21 -5.87 -0.08
CA ALA A 354 -20.57 -4.46 -0.18
C ALA A 354 -20.40 -3.93 -1.61
N ALA A 355 -21.35 -3.12 -2.09
CA ALA A 355 -21.37 -2.66 -3.49
C ALA A 355 -20.14 -1.81 -3.89
N GLN A 356 -19.56 -1.07 -2.94
CA GLN A 356 -18.33 -0.32 -3.15
C GLN A 356 -17.07 -1.20 -3.23
N ASN A 357 -17.16 -2.47 -2.83
CA ASN A 357 -16.08 -3.47 -2.85
C ASN A 357 -16.34 -4.59 -3.88
N ALA A 358 -17.27 -4.38 -4.82
CA ALA A 358 -17.63 -5.37 -5.82
C ALA A 358 -16.41 -5.80 -6.67
N ILE A 359 -16.23 -7.11 -6.81
CA ILE A 359 -15.13 -7.73 -7.57
C ILE A 359 -15.64 -8.40 -8.83
N ASP A 360 -14.75 -8.55 -9.79
CA ASP A 360 -14.88 -9.60 -10.81
C ASP A 360 -14.19 -10.85 -10.27
N ALA A 361 -14.76 -12.03 -10.46
CA ALA A 361 -14.35 -13.23 -9.73
C ALA A 361 -14.13 -14.48 -10.61
N SER A 362 -14.22 -14.34 -11.93
CA SER A 362 -14.14 -15.45 -12.87
C SER A 362 -13.41 -15.03 -14.14
N ASP A 363 -12.49 -15.88 -14.60
CA ASP A 363 -11.81 -15.80 -15.90
C ASP A 363 -12.55 -16.61 -17.01
N LYS A 364 -13.85 -16.88 -16.83
CA LYS A 364 -14.65 -17.83 -17.64
C LYS A 364 -16.02 -17.33 -18.08
N ASP A 365 -16.35 -16.05 -17.87
CA ASP A 365 -17.64 -15.49 -18.28
C ASP A 365 -17.56 -14.52 -19.48
N ASP A 366 -16.33 -14.29 -19.98
CA ASP A 366 -15.97 -13.53 -21.18
C ASP A 366 -16.40 -12.04 -21.15
N ARG A 367 -16.45 -11.41 -19.96
CA ARG A 367 -16.88 -10.00 -19.80
C ARG A 367 -16.38 -9.40 -18.48
N VAL A 368 -16.38 -8.06 -18.40
CA VAL A 368 -16.32 -7.38 -17.09
C VAL A 368 -17.63 -7.60 -16.32
N ASN A 369 -17.54 -8.21 -15.15
CA ASN A 369 -18.65 -8.64 -14.30
C ASN A 369 -18.45 -8.27 -12.82
N LEU A 370 -18.14 -7.00 -12.54
CA LEU A 370 -18.04 -6.46 -11.18
C LEU A 370 -19.36 -6.64 -10.39
N GLN A 371 -19.37 -7.58 -9.44
CA GLN A 371 -20.51 -7.89 -8.58
C GLN A 371 -20.14 -7.93 -7.10
N ALA A 372 -21.14 -7.72 -6.24
CA ALA A 372 -20.99 -7.86 -4.80
C ALA A 372 -21.47 -9.25 -4.38
N TYR A 373 -20.67 -9.96 -3.58
CA TYR A 373 -20.90 -11.35 -3.16
C TYR A 373 -21.00 -11.44 -1.62
N PRO A 374 -22.19 -11.21 -1.02
CA PRO A 374 -22.38 -11.33 0.43
C PRO A 374 -21.94 -12.69 0.98
N GLY A 375 -21.07 -12.68 1.99
CA GLY A 375 -20.45 -13.88 2.56
C GLY A 375 -19.06 -14.24 1.98
N VAL A 376 -18.54 -13.42 1.06
CA VAL A 376 -17.18 -13.49 0.52
C VAL A 376 -16.38 -12.28 1.02
N VAL A 377 -15.11 -12.49 1.36
CA VAL A 377 -14.17 -11.42 1.73
C VAL A 377 -12.84 -11.57 1.03
N GLY A 378 -12.09 -10.48 0.96
CA GLY A 378 -10.65 -10.48 0.71
C GLY A 378 -9.88 -10.24 2.00
N LEU A 379 -8.70 -10.84 2.14
CA LEU A 379 -7.69 -10.39 3.10
C LEU A 379 -7.01 -9.11 2.55
N TYR A 380 -6.40 -8.28 3.39
CA TYR A 380 -5.72 -7.07 2.89
C TYR A 380 -4.31 -7.35 2.38
N GLN A 381 -3.53 -8.15 3.11
CA GLN A 381 -2.25 -8.74 2.68
C GLN A 381 -1.38 -7.78 1.87
N PRO A 382 -0.77 -6.78 2.53
CA PRO A 382 -0.04 -5.77 1.82
C PRO A 382 1.41 -6.17 1.58
N ASP A 383 1.84 -6.06 0.34
CA ASP A 383 3.26 -5.96 -0.04
C ASP A 383 3.77 -4.56 0.39
N THR A 384 3.87 -3.62 -0.55
CA THR A 384 4.65 -2.42 -0.33
C THR A 384 3.90 -1.48 0.60
N ILE A 385 4.60 -1.02 1.65
CA ILE A 385 4.06 -0.09 2.65
C ILE A 385 4.84 1.23 2.72
N ALA A 386 4.13 2.35 2.84
CA ALA A 386 4.72 3.68 2.91
C ALA A 386 4.04 4.58 3.95
N SER A 387 4.82 5.15 4.88
CA SER A 387 4.31 5.98 5.98
C SER A 387 4.55 7.47 5.79
N PHE A 388 3.61 8.29 6.24
CA PHE A 388 3.71 9.75 6.23
C PHE A 388 3.11 10.37 7.48
N GLN A 389 3.49 11.62 7.78
CA GLN A 389 2.89 12.37 8.88
C GLN A 389 1.80 13.34 8.40
N TRP A 390 0.68 13.39 9.12
CA TRP A 390 -0.38 14.39 8.95
C TRP A 390 -0.80 14.95 10.31
N HIS A 391 -0.76 16.27 10.46
CA HIS A 391 -1.01 16.99 11.72
C HIS A 391 -0.28 16.46 12.98
N GLY A 392 0.91 15.85 12.81
CA GLY A 392 1.73 15.31 13.89
C GLY A 392 1.48 13.84 14.23
N SER A 393 0.58 13.16 13.53
CA SER A 393 0.35 11.71 13.62
C SER A 393 0.83 10.97 12.39
N ASP A 394 1.34 9.76 12.59
CA ASP A 394 1.69 8.85 11.49
C ASP A 394 0.43 8.28 10.84
N PHE A 395 0.50 8.10 9.53
CA PHE A 395 -0.41 7.32 8.71
C PHE A 395 0.41 6.38 7.83
N LEU A 396 -0.13 5.19 7.57
CA LEU A 396 0.50 4.16 6.75
C LEU A 396 -0.38 3.91 5.53
N VAL A 397 0.22 3.94 4.35
CA VAL A 397 -0.40 3.54 3.07
C VAL A 397 0.07 2.12 2.77
N THR A 398 -0.82 1.27 2.29
CA THR A 398 -0.52 -0.12 1.95
C THR A 398 -1.11 -0.47 0.59
N ALA A 399 -0.32 -1.09 -0.28
CA ALA A 399 -0.78 -1.70 -1.51
C ALA A 399 -1.26 -3.13 -1.19
N ASN A 400 -2.54 -3.42 -1.44
CA ASN A 400 -3.20 -4.62 -0.91
C ASN A 400 -3.17 -5.75 -1.99
N GLU A 401 -1.99 -6.28 -2.30
CA GLU A 401 -1.74 -7.22 -3.41
C GLU A 401 -2.38 -8.58 -3.16
N GLY A 402 -1.83 -9.38 -2.24
CA GLY A 402 -2.45 -10.60 -1.74
C GLY A 402 -1.68 -11.91 -1.85
N ASP A 403 -0.39 -12.01 -1.50
CA ASP A 403 0.26 -13.30 -1.68
C ASP A 403 -0.13 -14.42 -0.68
N SER A 404 0.34 -15.64 -0.92
CA SER A 404 -0.21 -16.86 -0.31
C SER A 404 0.86 -17.92 -0.12
N ARG A 405 0.69 -18.78 0.89
CA ARG A 405 1.60 -19.91 1.08
C ARG A 405 1.26 -21.04 0.11
N ASP A 406 1.88 -21.05 -1.07
CA ASP A 406 1.76 -22.10 -2.11
C ASP A 406 3.13 -22.75 -2.44
N TYR A 407 3.53 -23.72 -1.63
CA TYR A 407 4.79 -24.47 -1.77
C TYR A 407 4.52 -25.95 -2.08
N GLY A 408 5.48 -26.65 -2.68
CA GLY A 408 5.35 -28.08 -3.04
C GLY A 408 5.06 -29.02 -1.87
N GLY A 409 5.46 -28.65 -0.64
CA GLY A 409 5.18 -29.35 0.60
C GLY A 409 3.90 -28.90 1.32
N PHE A 410 3.40 -27.69 1.04
CA PHE A 410 2.21 -27.12 1.66
C PHE A 410 1.61 -26.00 0.81
N SER A 411 0.32 -26.13 0.51
CA SER A 411 -0.47 -25.10 -0.15
C SER A 411 -1.74 -24.85 0.66
N GLU A 412 -2.05 -23.58 0.92
CA GLU A 412 -3.38 -23.18 1.39
C GLU A 412 -4.35 -22.86 0.25
N GLU A 413 -3.89 -22.77 -1.00
CA GLU A 413 -4.71 -22.38 -2.15
C GLU A 413 -5.66 -23.47 -2.64
N VAL A 414 -6.92 -23.10 -2.85
CA VAL A 414 -7.87 -23.84 -3.67
C VAL A 414 -8.71 -22.89 -4.53
N ARG A 415 -9.54 -23.46 -5.40
CA ARG A 415 -10.60 -22.71 -6.10
C ARG A 415 -11.88 -22.83 -5.28
N ALA A 416 -12.73 -21.80 -5.23
CA ALA A 416 -13.92 -21.82 -4.37
C ALA A 416 -14.92 -22.94 -4.70
N ALA A 417 -14.88 -23.52 -5.90
CA ALA A 417 -15.66 -24.70 -6.27
C ALA A 417 -15.19 -25.99 -5.57
N ASP A 418 -13.93 -26.04 -5.13
CA ASP A 418 -13.30 -27.19 -4.47
C ASP A 418 -13.36 -27.08 -2.93
N LEU A 419 -13.81 -25.94 -2.37
CA LEU A 419 -14.13 -25.81 -0.95
C LEU A 419 -15.33 -26.69 -0.56
N LEU A 420 -15.23 -27.34 0.60
CA LEU A 420 -16.39 -27.92 1.27
C LEU A 420 -17.16 -26.80 1.99
N LEU A 421 -17.96 -26.05 1.24
CA LEU A 421 -18.72 -24.90 1.74
C LEU A 421 -20.03 -25.33 2.42
N ASP A 422 -20.47 -24.65 3.49
CA ASP A 422 -21.77 -24.87 4.14
C ASP A 422 -22.89 -24.85 3.07
N PRO A 423 -23.72 -25.90 2.94
CA PRO A 423 -24.90 -25.91 2.07
C PRO A 423 -25.90 -24.75 2.26
N ASN A 424 -25.84 -24.01 3.39
CA ASN A 424 -26.65 -22.82 3.65
C ASN A 424 -25.93 -21.50 3.31
N HIS A 425 -24.65 -21.53 2.90
CA HIS A 425 -23.91 -20.33 2.52
C HIS A 425 -24.61 -19.56 1.40
N LEU A 426 -24.67 -18.23 1.54
CA LEU A 426 -25.40 -17.36 0.61
C LEU A 426 -24.91 -17.49 -0.85
N GLN A 427 -23.65 -17.86 -1.05
CA GLN A 427 -23.01 -18.01 -2.34
C GLN A 427 -22.80 -19.47 -2.77
N TYR A 428 -23.39 -20.46 -2.09
CA TYR A 428 -23.17 -21.88 -2.43
C TYR A 428 -23.39 -22.20 -3.92
N ALA A 429 -24.42 -21.63 -4.54
CA ALA A 429 -24.65 -21.80 -5.98
C ALA A 429 -23.64 -21.09 -6.88
N ALA A 430 -23.14 -19.91 -6.46
CA ALA A 430 -22.15 -19.13 -7.22
C ALA A 430 -20.73 -19.71 -7.08
N ALA A 431 -20.38 -20.27 -5.92
CA ALA A 431 -19.14 -21.01 -5.70
C ALA A 431 -19.06 -22.29 -6.56
N GLN A 432 -20.19 -22.86 -6.95
CA GLN A 432 -20.25 -24.03 -7.85
C GLN A 432 -20.37 -23.65 -9.34
N ASP A 433 -20.46 -22.36 -9.67
CA ASP A 433 -20.52 -21.84 -11.04
C ASP A 433 -19.17 -21.23 -11.43
N LYS A 434 -18.49 -21.83 -12.41
CA LYS A 434 -17.18 -21.35 -12.88
C LYS A 434 -17.26 -19.99 -13.59
N THR A 435 -18.44 -19.54 -14.00
CA THR A 435 -18.69 -18.19 -14.56
C THR A 435 -18.99 -17.14 -13.47
N GLN A 436 -18.85 -17.53 -12.20
CA GLN A 436 -18.96 -16.70 -11.01
C GLN A 436 -17.81 -17.10 -10.06
N LEU A 437 -18.07 -17.22 -8.76
CA LEU A 437 -17.04 -17.50 -7.75
C LEU A 437 -16.31 -18.84 -7.92
N GLY A 438 -16.82 -19.82 -8.67
CA GLY A 438 -16.21 -21.15 -8.74
C GLY A 438 -14.83 -21.22 -9.38
N ARG A 439 -14.33 -20.11 -9.93
CA ARG A 439 -12.93 -19.95 -10.31
C ARG A 439 -12.10 -19.16 -9.29
N LEU A 440 -12.71 -18.37 -8.41
CA LEU A 440 -12.02 -17.53 -7.44
C LEU A 440 -11.02 -18.35 -6.61
N LYS A 441 -9.77 -17.89 -6.55
CA LYS A 441 -8.67 -18.40 -5.74
C LYS A 441 -8.87 -17.99 -4.28
N VAL A 442 -8.83 -18.96 -3.38
CA VAL A 442 -9.24 -18.80 -1.97
C VAL A 442 -8.36 -19.63 -1.06
N THR A 443 -8.29 -19.23 0.21
CA THR A 443 -7.55 -19.96 1.23
C THR A 443 -8.38 -21.07 1.90
N THR A 444 -7.69 -22.14 2.27
CA THR A 444 -8.17 -23.20 3.17
C THR A 444 -7.74 -23.02 4.63
N SER A 445 -6.90 -22.02 4.93
CA SER A 445 -6.45 -21.73 6.30
C SER A 445 -7.45 -20.89 7.11
N MET A 446 -8.48 -20.33 6.45
CA MET A 446 -9.51 -19.50 7.06
C MET A 446 -10.89 -19.80 6.47
N GLY A 447 -11.96 -19.66 7.27
CA GLY A 447 -13.34 -19.65 6.78
C GLY A 447 -14.29 -20.65 7.44
N ASP A 448 -13.76 -21.71 8.05
CA ASP A 448 -14.46 -22.57 9.02
C ASP A 448 -14.55 -21.81 10.36
N GLN A 449 -15.76 -21.40 10.77
CA GLN A 449 -15.98 -20.55 11.97
C GLN A 449 -16.44 -21.34 13.20
N ASP A 450 -17.02 -22.53 13.03
CA ASP A 450 -17.53 -23.35 14.14
C ASP A 450 -16.72 -24.65 14.41
N GLY A 451 -15.82 -25.01 13.49
CA GLY A 451 -14.86 -26.10 13.60
C GLY A 451 -15.40 -27.47 13.21
N ASP A 452 -16.49 -27.54 12.44
CA ASP A 452 -17.06 -28.82 11.98
C ASP A 452 -16.41 -29.39 10.70
N GLY A 453 -15.63 -28.57 9.99
CA GLY A 453 -14.86 -28.92 8.80
C GLY A 453 -15.52 -28.58 7.47
N ASP A 454 -16.70 -27.96 7.45
CA ASP A 454 -17.17 -27.16 6.32
C ASP A 454 -16.91 -25.64 6.52
N TYR A 455 -17.03 -24.85 5.44
CA TYR A 455 -16.63 -23.44 5.43
C TYR A 455 -17.86 -22.54 5.46
N ASP A 456 -18.02 -21.78 6.55
CA ASP A 456 -19.02 -20.71 6.71
C ASP A 456 -18.75 -19.48 5.84
N LYS A 457 -17.53 -19.36 5.28
CA LYS A 457 -17.05 -18.15 4.64
C LYS A 457 -16.06 -18.44 3.52
N ILE A 458 -16.18 -17.71 2.42
CA ILE A 458 -15.22 -17.73 1.32
C ILE A 458 -14.22 -16.59 1.55
N VAL A 459 -12.94 -16.94 1.75
CA VAL A 459 -11.85 -16.01 2.02
C VAL A 459 -10.89 -16.02 0.83
N ALA A 460 -10.89 -14.96 0.05
CA ALA A 460 -10.00 -14.75 -1.08
C ALA A 460 -8.76 -13.95 -0.67
N TYR A 461 -7.72 -14.06 -1.48
CA TYR A 461 -6.49 -13.29 -1.31
C TYR A 461 -6.61 -11.89 -1.88
N GLY A 462 -5.87 -10.96 -1.27
CA GLY A 462 -5.71 -9.59 -1.76
C GLY A 462 -6.91 -8.66 -1.56
N GLY A 463 -6.60 -7.43 -1.18
CA GLY A 463 -7.63 -6.39 -1.03
C GLY A 463 -8.07 -5.80 -2.37
N ARG A 464 -7.32 -6.06 -3.45
CA ARG A 464 -7.51 -5.50 -4.81
C ARG A 464 -7.61 -3.97 -4.85
N SER A 465 -6.85 -3.30 -3.97
CA SER A 465 -7.03 -1.90 -3.57
C SER A 465 -5.78 -1.33 -2.90
N PHE A 466 -5.86 -0.10 -2.40
CA PHE A 466 -4.92 0.40 -1.40
C PHE A 466 -5.68 0.89 -0.17
N SER A 467 -5.06 0.75 1.00
CA SER A 467 -5.60 1.24 2.28
C SER A 467 -4.78 2.42 2.82
N ILE A 468 -5.40 3.21 3.71
CA ILE A 468 -4.68 4.09 4.63
C ILE A 468 -5.09 3.73 6.07
N TRP A 469 -4.09 3.59 6.94
CA TRP A 469 -4.22 3.24 8.36
C TRP A 469 -3.68 4.38 9.23
N ASP A 470 -4.23 4.57 10.43
CA ASP A 470 -3.69 5.50 11.42
C ASP A 470 -2.57 4.87 12.28
N GLN A 471 -1.87 5.70 13.06
CA GLN A 471 -0.83 5.31 14.02
C GLN A 471 -1.24 4.28 15.11
N ASN A 472 -2.49 3.84 15.14
CA ASN A 472 -3.06 2.84 16.07
C ASN A 472 -3.50 1.55 15.35
N GLY A 473 -3.34 1.45 14.03
CA GLY A 473 -3.78 0.32 13.22
C GLY A 473 -5.24 0.38 12.79
N GLN A 474 -5.93 1.51 12.93
CA GLN A 474 -7.30 1.67 12.44
C GLN A 474 -7.26 2.10 10.96
N GLN A 475 -7.90 1.32 10.08
CA GLN A 475 -8.15 1.73 8.70
C GLN A 475 -9.00 3.00 8.67
N VAL A 476 -8.53 4.03 7.97
CA VAL A 476 -9.24 5.33 7.79
C VAL A 476 -9.73 5.53 6.35
N PHE A 477 -9.16 4.79 5.40
CA PHE A 477 -9.57 4.75 4.00
C PHE A 477 -9.22 3.39 3.38
N ASP A 478 -10.03 2.97 2.40
CA ASP A 478 -9.78 1.87 1.46
C ASP A 478 -10.35 2.30 0.10
N SER A 479 -9.66 2.01 -1.01
CA SER A 479 -10.12 2.40 -2.35
C SER A 479 -11.27 1.54 -2.90
N GLY A 480 -11.80 0.60 -2.12
CA GLY A 480 -12.93 -0.23 -2.50
C GLY A 480 -12.64 -1.03 -3.76
N SER A 481 -13.46 -0.82 -4.79
CA SER A 481 -13.35 -1.40 -6.13
C SER A 481 -12.89 -0.37 -7.18
N ASP A 482 -12.35 0.78 -6.76
CA ASP A 482 -11.96 1.86 -7.66
C ASP A 482 -10.98 1.39 -8.74
N PHE A 483 -9.94 0.62 -8.36
CA PHE A 483 -8.96 0.10 -9.33
C PHE A 483 -9.64 -0.70 -10.44
N SER A 484 -10.45 -1.69 -10.09
CA SER A 484 -11.16 -2.51 -11.06
C SER A 484 -12.20 -1.72 -11.87
N ARG A 485 -12.86 -0.73 -11.28
CA ARG A 485 -13.81 0.15 -12.00
C ARG A 485 -13.11 1.05 -13.02
N ILE A 486 -11.95 1.59 -12.64
CA ILE A 486 -11.14 2.49 -13.47
C ILE A 486 -10.51 1.70 -14.62
N THR A 487 -9.85 0.58 -14.35
CA THR A 487 -9.25 -0.25 -15.41
C THR A 487 -10.31 -0.83 -16.34
N ALA A 488 -11.48 -1.28 -15.83
CA ALA A 488 -12.58 -1.71 -16.69
C ALA A 488 -13.11 -0.59 -17.60
N ALA A 489 -13.24 0.64 -17.08
CA ALA A 489 -13.75 1.78 -17.85
C ALA A 489 -12.77 2.28 -18.93
N LEU A 490 -11.46 2.13 -18.69
CA LEU A 490 -10.41 2.62 -19.59
C LEU A 490 -9.87 1.56 -20.55
N LEU A 491 -9.70 0.32 -20.08
CA LEU A 491 -9.12 -0.80 -20.85
C LEU A 491 -10.18 -1.70 -21.52
N GLY A 492 -11.44 -1.63 -21.08
CA GLY A 492 -12.53 -2.40 -21.67
C GLY A 492 -12.30 -3.91 -21.59
N SER A 493 -12.17 -4.57 -22.74
CA SER A 493 -11.88 -6.02 -22.81
C SER A 493 -10.46 -6.41 -22.38
N ASN A 494 -9.59 -5.43 -22.12
CA ASN A 494 -8.22 -5.65 -21.62
C ASN A 494 -8.09 -5.45 -20.10
N PHE A 495 -9.23 -5.37 -19.40
CA PHE A 495 -9.38 -5.39 -17.94
C PHE A 495 -8.76 -6.65 -17.30
N ASN A 496 -8.27 -6.57 -16.05
CA ASN A 496 -7.67 -7.69 -15.28
C ASN A 496 -6.78 -8.60 -16.13
N ASN A 497 -5.80 -7.99 -16.79
CA ASN A 497 -4.86 -8.68 -17.66
C ASN A 497 -3.68 -9.23 -16.84
N SER A 498 -3.10 -10.34 -17.28
CA SER A 498 -1.78 -10.80 -16.82
C SER A 498 -0.68 -9.83 -17.28
N ASN A 499 0.49 -9.88 -16.65
CA ASN A 499 1.71 -9.22 -17.14
C ASN A 499 2.47 -10.07 -18.16
N GLU A 500 2.25 -11.39 -18.18
CA GLU A 500 2.93 -12.37 -19.05
C GLU A 500 2.27 -12.60 -20.42
N GLU A 501 1.01 -12.22 -20.59
CA GLU A 501 0.29 -12.25 -21.88
C GLU A 501 -0.64 -11.05 -22.03
N ASN A 502 -1.06 -10.74 -23.26
CA ASN A 502 -2.11 -9.74 -23.54
C ASN A 502 -3.46 -10.45 -23.80
N LYS A 503 -4.16 -10.76 -22.71
CA LYS A 503 -5.45 -11.43 -22.70
C LYS A 503 -6.23 -10.98 -21.47
N GLY A 504 -7.15 -10.04 -21.67
CA GLY A 504 -7.98 -9.54 -20.57
C GLY A 504 -8.81 -10.63 -19.91
N ASP A 505 -9.26 -10.33 -18.70
CA ASP A 505 -9.99 -11.19 -17.78
C ASP A 505 -9.18 -12.37 -17.19
N SER A 506 -7.91 -12.52 -17.57
CA SER A 506 -7.02 -13.61 -17.14
C SER A 506 -6.60 -13.57 -15.66
N ARG A 507 -6.86 -12.48 -14.93
CA ARG A 507 -6.60 -12.35 -13.48
C ARG A 507 -7.85 -12.16 -12.62
N SER A 508 -9.04 -12.14 -13.21
CA SER A 508 -10.30 -11.90 -12.46
C SER A 508 -10.58 -12.96 -11.41
N ASP A 509 -10.18 -14.21 -11.66
CA ASP A 509 -10.32 -15.32 -10.74
C ASP A 509 -9.21 -15.43 -9.68
N ASP A 510 -8.15 -14.64 -9.77
CA ASP A 510 -7.04 -14.62 -8.79
C ASP A 510 -7.08 -13.32 -7.96
N LYS A 511 -6.09 -12.43 -8.10
CA LYS A 511 -5.93 -11.21 -7.30
C LYS A 511 -6.28 -9.92 -8.11
N GLY A 512 -6.76 -10.07 -9.35
CA GLY A 512 -7.38 -9.01 -10.15
C GLY A 512 -6.37 -8.10 -10.86
N ALA A 513 -6.18 -6.89 -10.35
CA ALA A 513 -5.22 -5.94 -10.92
C ALA A 513 -3.86 -5.94 -10.21
N GLU A 514 -3.79 -6.54 -9.01
CA GLU A 514 -2.58 -6.74 -8.18
C GLU A 514 -1.80 -5.45 -7.90
N PRO A 515 -2.25 -4.66 -6.89
CA PRO A 515 -1.53 -3.47 -6.48
C PRO A 515 -0.37 -3.83 -5.56
N GLU A 516 0.84 -3.75 -6.12
CA GLU A 516 2.12 -4.17 -5.52
C GLU A 516 2.93 -2.92 -5.13
N ALA A 517 3.73 -2.42 -6.08
CA ALA A 517 4.59 -1.27 -5.91
C ALA A 517 3.89 -0.01 -5.34
N LEU A 518 4.49 0.62 -4.33
CA LEU A 518 3.97 1.86 -3.74
C LEU A 518 5.07 2.91 -3.50
N ALA A 519 4.84 4.12 -3.98
CA ALA A 519 5.61 5.30 -3.61
C ALA A 519 4.72 6.45 -3.13
N ILE A 520 5.24 7.28 -2.23
CA ILE A 520 4.61 8.54 -1.81
C ILE A 520 5.51 9.72 -2.11
N GLY A 521 4.91 10.86 -2.47
CA GLY A 521 5.66 12.06 -2.84
C GLY A 521 4.89 13.34 -2.55
N GLU A 522 5.61 14.46 -2.45
CA GLU A 522 5.00 15.79 -2.33
C GLU A 522 5.29 16.63 -3.57
N VAL A 523 4.23 17.12 -4.22
CA VAL A 523 4.32 18.01 -5.37
C VAL A 523 3.56 19.29 -5.04
N ASN A 524 4.29 20.42 -5.01
CA ASN A 524 3.75 21.76 -4.72
C ASN A 524 2.89 21.83 -3.42
N GLY A 525 3.29 21.13 -2.36
CA GLY A 525 2.60 21.14 -1.06
C GLY A 525 1.38 20.21 -0.94
N LYS A 526 1.08 19.44 -2.00
CA LYS A 526 0.10 18.34 -1.98
C LYS A 526 0.84 17.00 -1.92
N ARG A 527 0.32 16.05 -1.14
CA ARG A 527 0.88 14.70 -1.05
C ARG A 527 0.13 13.76 -1.97
N TYR A 528 0.88 12.91 -2.67
CA TYR A 528 0.35 11.91 -3.59
C TYR A 528 0.86 10.52 -3.22
N ALA A 529 0.01 9.52 -3.41
CA ALA A 529 0.39 8.11 -3.48
C ALA A 529 0.36 7.67 -4.95
N PHE A 530 1.36 6.88 -5.33
CA PHE A 530 1.52 6.23 -6.62
C PHE A 530 1.51 4.73 -6.37
N ILE A 531 0.53 4.02 -6.92
CA ILE A 531 0.32 2.59 -6.68
C ILE A 531 0.44 1.87 -8.02
N GLY A 532 1.48 1.05 -8.19
CA GLY A 532 1.65 0.18 -9.36
C GLY A 532 0.60 -0.92 -9.38
N LEU A 533 0.23 -1.35 -10.58
CA LEU A 533 -0.61 -2.51 -10.80
C LEU A 533 0.23 -3.53 -11.56
N GLU A 534 0.72 -4.55 -10.85
CA GLU A 534 1.79 -5.43 -11.28
C GLU A 534 1.37 -6.28 -12.49
N ARG A 535 0.23 -6.99 -12.42
CA ARG A 535 -0.31 -7.74 -13.57
C ARG A 535 -0.88 -6.89 -14.71
N THR A 536 -1.80 -5.98 -14.39
CA THR A 536 -2.49 -5.17 -15.43
C THR A 536 -1.59 -4.08 -16.04
N SER A 537 -0.44 -3.82 -15.41
CA SER A 537 0.53 -2.76 -15.71
C SER A 537 0.02 -1.34 -15.43
N GLY A 538 0.96 -0.38 -15.43
CA GLY A 538 0.66 1.02 -15.15
C GLY A 538 0.51 1.30 -13.65
N PHE A 539 0.11 2.52 -13.32
CA PHE A 539 0.00 2.97 -11.94
C PHE A 539 -1.13 3.98 -11.73
N MET A 540 -1.71 3.92 -10.54
CA MET A 540 -2.77 4.80 -10.06
C MET A 540 -2.18 5.97 -9.28
N ILE A 541 -2.73 7.17 -9.45
CA ILE A 541 -2.33 8.38 -8.72
C ILE A 541 -3.49 8.82 -7.81
N TYR A 542 -3.22 8.99 -6.52
CA TYR A 542 -4.18 9.54 -5.55
C TYR A 542 -3.59 10.74 -4.81
N GLU A 543 -4.31 11.85 -4.71
CA GLU A 543 -3.99 12.92 -3.75
C GLU A 543 -4.40 12.45 -2.35
N ILE A 544 -3.43 12.30 -1.45
CA ILE A 544 -3.59 11.81 -0.07
C ILE A 544 -3.27 12.88 0.99
N THR A 545 -3.25 14.17 0.59
CA THR A 545 -3.00 15.32 1.49
C THR A 545 -3.91 15.31 2.73
N ASN A 546 -5.13 14.76 2.60
CA ASN A 546 -5.99 14.40 3.72
C ASN A 546 -6.18 12.86 3.74
N PRO A 547 -5.64 12.12 4.73
CA PRO A 547 -5.75 10.66 4.78
C PRO A 547 -7.19 10.14 4.93
N PHE A 548 -8.13 10.98 5.38
CA PHE A 548 -9.56 10.63 5.53
C PHE A 548 -10.41 10.95 4.30
N ALA A 549 -9.83 11.61 3.28
CA ALA A 549 -10.50 11.86 2.01
C ALA A 549 -9.50 11.90 0.83
N PRO A 550 -8.80 10.79 0.53
CA PRO A 550 -8.05 10.64 -0.70
C PRO A 550 -8.91 10.94 -1.93
N LYS A 551 -8.29 11.45 -2.99
CA LYS A 551 -8.92 11.69 -4.30
C LYS A 551 -8.13 10.97 -5.38
N PHE A 552 -8.81 10.16 -6.19
CA PHE A 552 -8.23 9.68 -7.46
C PHE A 552 -7.87 10.86 -8.36
N VAL A 553 -6.72 10.78 -9.03
CA VAL A 553 -6.19 11.81 -9.92
C VAL A 553 -6.07 11.31 -11.35
N ASP A 554 -5.38 10.18 -11.57
CA ASP A 554 -5.19 9.59 -12.90
C ASP A 554 -4.76 8.11 -12.81
N TYR A 555 -4.91 7.37 -13.91
CA TYR A 555 -4.35 6.04 -14.13
C TYR A 555 -3.46 6.08 -15.37
N VAL A 556 -2.16 5.92 -15.16
CA VAL A 556 -1.14 6.10 -16.19
C VAL A 556 -0.59 4.74 -16.57
N VAL A 557 -0.68 4.39 -17.86
CA VAL A 557 -0.27 3.09 -18.39
C VAL A 557 0.49 3.26 -19.70
N ASN A 558 1.68 2.66 -19.77
CA ASN A 558 2.54 2.63 -20.96
C ASN A 558 2.61 1.19 -21.51
N ARG A 559 1.43 0.63 -21.83
CA ARG A 559 1.26 -0.73 -22.35
C ARG A 559 0.35 -0.71 -23.59
N ASP A 560 0.76 -1.43 -24.63
CA ASP A 560 -0.08 -1.74 -25.79
C ASP A 560 -0.67 -3.14 -25.63
N PHE A 561 -1.98 -3.19 -25.45
CA PHE A 561 -2.73 -4.42 -25.22
C PHE A 561 -3.09 -5.18 -26.51
N GLU A 562 -2.83 -4.61 -27.69
CA GLU A 562 -3.06 -5.26 -29.00
C GLU A 562 -1.83 -6.09 -29.47
N VAL A 563 -0.70 -5.98 -28.77
CA VAL A 563 0.53 -6.72 -29.08
C VAL A 563 0.40 -8.16 -28.61
N GLY A 564 0.46 -9.12 -29.54
CA GLY A 564 0.47 -10.55 -29.18
C GLY A 564 1.83 -11.00 -28.65
N PHE A 565 1.86 -11.46 -27.41
CA PHE A 565 2.99 -12.14 -26.78
C PHE A 565 2.51 -13.12 -25.69
N GLU A 566 3.38 -14.05 -25.32
CA GLU A 566 3.23 -14.98 -24.19
C GLU A 566 4.64 -15.23 -23.63
N ILE A 567 4.77 -15.12 -22.31
CA ILE A 567 6.00 -15.34 -21.54
C ILE A 567 5.72 -16.51 -20.57
N ASP A 568 6.48 -17.61 -20.68
CA ASP A 568 6.46 -18.74 -19.75
C ASP A 568 7.90 -18.93 -19.24
N GLY A 569 8.26 -18.12 -18.24
CA GLY A 569 9.62 -17.98 -17.72
C GLY A 569 10.65 -17.60 -18.79
N SER A 570 11.26 -18.61 -19.42
CA SER A 570 12.28 -18.43 -20.46
C SER A 570 11.84 -18.82 -21.88
N ASP A 571 10.65 -19.40 -22.04
CA ASP A 571 10.01 -19.56 -23.35
C ASP A 571 9.19 -18.29 -23.65
N ILE A 572 9.50 -17.63 -24.75
CA ILE A 572 8.91 -16.34 -25.12
C ILE A 572 8.41 -16.43 -26.55
N THR A 573 7.12 -16.13 -26.74
CA THR A 573 6.51 -16.07 -28.07
C THR A 573 5.93 -14.69 -28.36
N GLY A 574 5.75 -14.37 -29.64
CA GLY A 574 5.28 -13.06 -30.08
C GLY A 574 6.37 -11.98 -30.04
N THR A 575 6.00 -10.76 -29.62
CA THR A 575 6.91 -9.60 -29.56
C THR A 575 6.69 -8.75 -28.31
N PRO A 576 7.04 -9.22 -27.09
CA PRO A 576 6.85 -8.46 -25.86
C PRO A 576 7.61 -7.13 -25.84
N GLU A 577 8.68 -6.98 -26.64
CA GLU A 577 9.44 -5.74 -26.77
C GLU A 577 8.65 -4.58 -27.38
N ALA A 578 7.49 -4.85 -28.00
CA ALA A 578 6.56 -3.85 -28.49
C ALA A 578 5.41 -3.55 -27.51
N ALA A 579 5.21 -4.36 -26.48
CA ALA A 579 4.08 -4.26 -25.56
C ALA A 579 4.22 -3.10 -24.55
N GLY A 580 5.43 -2.56 -24.33
CA GLY A 580 5.69 -1.48 -23.38
C GLY A 580 6.17 -1.99 -22.02
N ASP A 581 5.59 -1.47 -20.94
CA ASP A 581 5.98 -1.72 -19.55
C ASP A 581 5.07 -2.78 -18.88
N LEU A 582 5.67 -3.79 -18.26
CA LEU A 582 5.01 -4.97 -17.66
C LEU A 582 5.63 -5.28 -16.29
N GLY A 583 4.78 -5.54 -15.27
CA GLY A 583 5.20 -5.85 -13.89
C GLY A 583 5.72 -4.68 -13.04
N PRO A 584 5.00 -3.55 -12.85
CA PRO A 584 5.44 -2.49 -11.91
C PRO A 584 5.71 -3.01 -10.49
N GLU A 585 6.97 -2.92 -10.06
CA GLU A 585 7.55 -3.66 -8.93
C GLU A 585 8.21 -2.71 -7.90
N GLY A 586 9.39 -2.16 -8.22
CA GLY A 586 10.01 -1.10 -7.43
C GLY A 586 9.52 0.28 -7.84
N MET A 587 9.22 1.16 -6.88
CA MET A 587 8.99 2.60 -7.16
C MET A 587 9.82 3.53 -6.28
N ALA A 588 10.39 4.56 -6.89
CA ALA A 588 11.03 5.67 -6.18
C ALA A 588 10.49 7.03 -6.62
N PHE A 589 9.99 7.80 -5.66
CA PHE A 589 9.73 9.23 -5.85
C PHE A 589 11.03 10.02 -5.65
N VAL A 590 11.36 10.88 -6.62
CA VAL A 590 12.53 11.78 -6.57
C VAL A 590 12.05 13.21 -6.40
N SER A 591 12.58 13.91 -5.41
CA SER A 591 12.24 15.32 -5.15
C SER A 591 12.71 16.24 -6.28
N ALA A 592 12.06 17.39 -6.45
CA ALA A 592 12.50 18.41 -7.40
C ALA A 592 13.92 18.93 -7.14
N SER A 593 14.43 18.83 -5.90
CA SER A 593 15.80 19.23 -5.54
C SER A 593 16.87 18.21 -5.90
N ASP A 594 16.51 16.92 -5.96
CA ASP A 594 17.43 15.83 -6.29
C ASP A 594 17.35 15.45 -7.78
N SER A 595 16.29 15.88 -8.47
CA SER A 595 16.01 15.56 -9.87
C SER A 595 16.87 16.34 -10.86
N PRO A 596 17.41 15.70 -11.92
CA PRO A 596 18.17 16.37 -12.99
C PRO A 596 17.31 17.36 -13.80
N THR A 597 15.98 17.23 -13.77
CA THR A 597 15.04 18.12 -14.48
C THR A 597 14.60 19.33 -13.64
N ALA A 598 14.99 19.38 -12.36
CA ALA A 598 14.45 20.29 -11.35
C ALA A 598 12.91 20.23 -11.19
N GLN A 599 12.29 19.12 -11.59
CA GLN A 599 10.88 18.76 -11.35
C GLN A 599 10.84 17.40 -10.64
N PRO A 600 9.82 17.11 -9.80
CA PRO A 600 9.72 15.80 -9.17
C PRO A 600 9.58 14.69 -10.22
N LEU A 601 10.17 13.52 -9.95
CA LEU A 601 10.07 12.35 -10.81
C LEU A 601 9.43 11.18 -10.05
N LEU A 602 8.78 10.29 -10.79
CA LEU A 602 8.49 8.93 -10.37
C LEU A 602 9.31 7.99 -11.25
N ILE A 603 10.10 7.11 -10.64
CA ILE A 603 10.89 6.08 -11.32
C ILE A 603 10.27 4.74 -10.95
N ILE A 604 9.99 3.90 -11.95
CA ILE A 604 9.28 2.63 -11.81
C ILE A 604 10.13 1.52 -12.43
N GLY A 605 10.37 0.45 -11.67
CA GLY A 605 10.91 -0.83 -12.13
C GLY A 605 9.76 -1.72 -12.60
N ASN A 606 9.96 -2.39 -13.72
CA ASN A 606 8.93 -3.16 -14.40
C ASN A 606 9.52 -4.54 -14.69
N GLU A 607 9.31 -5.48 -13.78
CA GLU A 607 10.15 -6.68 -13.62
C GLU A 607 9.94 -7.72 -14.76
N VAL A 608 8.69 -8.05 -15.12
CA VAL A 608 8.36 -8.85 -16.32
C VAL A 608 8.93 -8.25 -17.61
N SER A 609 8.93 -6.93 -17.76
CA SER A 609 9.49 -6.26 -18.96
C SER A 609 11.00 -5.99 -18.90
N GLY A 610 11.63 -6.24 -17.76
CA GLY A 610 13.03 -5.90 -17.50
C GLY A 610 13.36 -4.45 -17.82
N SER A 611 12.47 -3.52 -17.48
CA SER A 611 12.56 -2.10 -17.90
C SER A 611 12.37 -1.10 -16.75
N ILE A 612 13.03 0.06 -16.86
CA ILE A 612 12.83 1.20 -15.96
C ILE A 612 12.15 2.32 -16.73
N SER A 613 11.06 2.88 -16.21
CA SER A 613 10.39 4.05 -16.77
C SER A 613 10.44 5.23 -15.81
N VAL A 614 10.74 6.42 -16.35
CA VAL A 614 10.89 7.68 -15.60
C VAL A 614 9.84 8.68 -16.06
N TYR A 615 8.93 9.02 -15.16
CA TYR A 615 7.87 10.00 -15.35
C TYR A 615 8.22 11.30 -14.64
N GLN A 616 8.02 12.43 -15.31
CA GLN A 616 8.09 13.76 -14.70
C GLN A 616 6.72 14.20 -14.23
N LEU A 617 6.65 14.74 -13.02
CA LEU A 617 5.40 15.12 -12.37
C LEU A 617 5.19 16.64 -12.43
N SER A 618 4.08 17.09 -13.01
CA SER A 618 3.75 18.52 -13.21
C SER A 618 2.30 18.84 -12.87
N LEU A 619 2.04 20.05 -12.35
CA LEU A 619 0.69 20.58 -12.19
C LEU A 619 0.32 21.44 -13.40
N HIS A 620 -0.86 21.19 -13.98
CA HIS A 620 -1.39 21.92 -15.14
C HIS A 620 -2.70 22.65 -14.82
#